data_AF-A0A964EXY1-F1
#
_entry.id   AF-A0A964EXY1-F1
#
_cell.length_a   1.000
_cell.length_b   1.000
_cell.length_c   1.000
_cell.angle_alpha   90.00
_cell.angle_beta   90.00
_cell.angle_gamma   90.00
#
_symmetry.space_group_name_H-M   'P 1'
#
loop_
_entity.id
_entity.type
_entity.pdbx_description
1 polymer ?
#
loop_
_entity_poly.entity_id
_entity_poly.type
_entity_poly.pdbx_seq_one_letter_code
_entity_poly.pdbx_strand_id
1 'polypeptide(L)'
;MRLVGIGLMLLAAGLAWLSVGDRVSALALSVVEWEGRLGVPLWAPLGALGLAMLLFAPKRDKVLPADAPRRWRPPPPEPAAGDDWRDAVFEQAAALDFGPGVDLQVEPRGEGGYGAAAVPFTLELDRRTPEQARRAVTTFAGFLAAVPLPPRVRIRFRDCPPPEQPRAKQVTGCLRAHFPAMRFRVVGSGDRVDVMFEDADGRW
;
A
#
# COMPACT_ATOMS: atom_id res chain seq x y z
N MET A 1 -21.59 -5.04 1.60
CA MET A 1 -22.05 -5.66 2.86
C MET A 1 -22.74 -4.67 3.77
N ARG A 2 -22.14 -3.53 4.14
CA ARG A 2 -22.84 -2.52 5.00
C ARG A 2 -24.18 -2.00 4.44
N LEU A 3 -24.25 -1.68 3.14
CA LEU A 3 -25.51 -1.25 2.51
C LEU A 3 -26.61 -2.32 2.57
N VAL A 4 -26.22 -3.60 2.42
CA VAL A 4 -27.16 -4.74 2.53
C VAL A 4 -27.63 -4.87 3.97
N GLY A 5 -26.74 -4.73 4.96
CA GLY A 5 -27.10 -4.73 6.39
C GLY A 5 -28.06 -3.60 6.76
N ILE A 6 -27.84 -2.38 6.24
CA ILE A 6 -28.76 -1.24 6.43
C ILE A 6 -30.12 -1.55 5.79
N GLY A 7 -30.15 -2.09 4.57
CA GLY A 7 -31.39 -2.47 3.90
C GLY A 7 -32.20 -3.50 4.69
N LEU A 8 -31.54 -4.53 5.23
CA LEU A 8 -32.18 -5.55 6.08
C LEU A 8 -32.73 -4.95 7.38
N MET A 9 -32.02 -4.01 8.00
CA MET A 9 -32.50 -3.32 9.21
C MET A 9 -33.73 -2.45 8.93
N LEU A 10 -33.77 -1.74 7.80
CA LEU A 10 -34.93 -0.95 7.40
C LEU A 10 -36.14 -1.84 7.09
N LEU A 11 -35.92 -2.96 6.40
CA LEU A 11 -36.96 -3.93 6.12
C LEU A 11 -37.52 -4.55 7.41
N ALA A 12 -36.63 -4.93 8.35
CA ALA A 12 -37.01 -5.44 9.66
C ALA A 12 -37.85 -4.41 10.45
N ALA A 13 -37.44 -3.14 10.44
CA ALA A 13 -38.19 -2.06 11.09
C ALA A 13 -39.58 -1.86 10.46
N GLY A 14 -39.69 -1.92 9.12
CA GLY A 14 -40.97 -1.85 8.43
C GLY A 14 -41.90 -3.01 8.76
N LEU A 15 -41.37 -4.24 8.82
CA LEU A 15 -42.13 -5.42 9.22
C LEU A 15 -42.55 -5.36 10.69
N ALA A 16 -41.69 -4.86 11.58
CA ALA A 16 -42.03 -4.65 12.98
C ALA A 16 -43.17 -3.63 13.14
N TRP A 17 -43.14 -2.55 12.36
CA TRP A 17 -44.21 -1.54 12.36
C TRP A 17 -45.54 -2.12 11.84
N LEU A 18 -45.51 -2.95 10.78
CA LEU A 18 -46.70 -3.64 10.29
C LEU A 18 -47.23 -4.69 11.28
N SER A 19 -46.37 -5.45 11.95
CA SER A 19 -46.80 -6.48 12.91
C SER A 19 -47.38 -5.87 14.21
N VAL A 20 -46.77 -4.79 14.70
CA VAL A 20 -47.13 -4.21 16.01
C VAL A 20 -48.03 -2.99 15.90
N GLY A 21 -47.77 -2.09 14.96
CA GLY A 21 -48.41 -0.77 14.85
C GLY A 21 -49.66 -0.77 13.98
N ASP A 22 -49.56 -1.29 12.76
CA ASP A 22 -50.67 -1.29 11.80
C ASP A 22 -51.30 -2.68 11.71
N ARG A 23 -52.33 -2.96 12.51
CA ARG A 23 -53.02 -4.26 12.51
C ARG A 23 -54.21 -4.35 11.56
N VAL A 24 -54.47 -3.29 10.78
CA VAL A 24 -55.71 -3.17 10.01
C VAL A 24 -55.45 -3.39 8.52
N SER A 25 -54.27 -3.03 8.04
CA SER A 25 -53.91 -3.18 6.64
C SER A 25 -53.85 -4.65 6.18
N ALA A 26 -54.29 -4.91 4.95
CA ALA A 26 -54.26 -6.24 4.34
C ALA A 26 -52.84 -6.87 4.31
N LEU A 27 -51.81 -6.03 4.15
CA LEU A 27 -50.40 -6.46 4.21
C LEU A 27 -49.97 -6.85 5.63
N ALA A 28 -50.50 -6.22 6.66
CA ALA A 28 -50.19 -6.60 8.04
C ALA A 28 -50.83 -7.92 8.41
N LEU A 29 -52.07 -8.16 7.96
CA LEU A 29 -52.76 -9.43 8.16
C LEU A 29 -52.00 -10.59 7.52
N SER A 30 -51.47 -10.42 6.31
CA SER A 30 -50.64 -11.46 5.68
C SER A 30 -49.34 -11.67 6.44
N VAL A 31 -48.64 -10.61 6.87
CA VAL A 31 -47.42 -10.74 7.68
C VAL A 31 -47.69 -11.50 8.98
N VAL A 32 -48.76 -11.17 9.71
CA VAL A 32 -49.14 -11.85 10.96
C VAL A 32 -49.50 -13.31 10.73
N GLU A 33 -50.17 -13.64 9.62
CA GLU A 33 -50.46 -15.03 9.27
C GLU A 33 -49.16 -15.83 9.03
N TRP A 34 -48.21 -15.25 8.31
CA TRP A 34 -46.89 -15.87 8.10
C TRP A 34 -46.10 -16.03 9.40
N GLU A 35 -46.12 -15.03 10.29
CA GLU A 35 -45.50 -15.12 11.62
C GLU A 35 -46.16 -16.22 12.47
N GLY A 36 -47.48 -16.37 12.39
CA GLY A 36 -48.22 -17.43 13.07
C GLY A 36 -47.84 -18.83 12.58
N ARG A 37 -47.57 -19.00 11.28
CA ARG A 37 -47.11 -20.28 10.72
C ARG A 37 -45.65 -20.60 11.08
N LEU A 38 -44.80 -19.58 11.15
CA LEU A 38 -43.37 -19.75 11.43
C LEU A 38 -43.07 -19.84 12.94
N GLY A 39 -43.97 -19.40 13.81
CA GLY A 39 -43.80 -19.41 15.26
C GLY A 39 -42.77 -18.39 15.78
N VAL A 40 -42.28 -17.51 14.91
CA VAL A 40 -41.32 -16.45 15.24
C VAL A 40 -41.64 -15.20 14.42
N PRO A 41 -41.52 -14.00 15.02
CA PRO A 41 -41.74 -12.76 14.30
C PRO A 41 -40.68 -12.58 13.20
N LEU A 42 -41.11 -12.29 11.97
CA LEU A 42 -40.25 -12.23 10.78
C LEU A 42 -39.22 -11.11 10.86
N TRP A 43 -39.56 -10.02 11.54
CA TRP A 43 -38.65 -8.90 11.75
C TRP A 43 -37.44 -9.26 12.62
N ALA A 44 -37.56 -10.24 13.52
CA ALA A 44 -36.49 -10.62 14.44
C ALA A 44 -35.28 -11.28 13.75
N PRO A 45 -35.42 -12.35 12.93
CA PRO A 45 -34.27 -12.94 12.22
C PRO A 45 -33.68 -11.98 11.18
N LEU A 46 -34.52 -11.17 10.51
CA LEU A 46 -34.06 -10.15 9.57
C LEU A 46 -33.23 -9.06 10.26
N GLY A 47 -33.70 -8.56 11.41
CA GLY A 47 -32.98 -7.59 12.22
C GLY A 47 -31.67 -8.16 12.78
N ALA A 48 -31.70 -9.39 13.28
CA ALA A 48 -30.50 -10.07 13.78
C ALA A 48 -29.44 -10.25 12.67
N LEU A 49 -29.85 -10.67 11.47
CA LEU A 49 -28.97 -10.82 10.33
C LEU A 49 -28.41 -9.47 9.84
N GLY A 50 -29.27 -8.45 9.77
CA GLY A 50 -28.87 -7.08 9.41
C GLY A 50 -27.84 -6.50 10.38
N LEU A 51 -28.07 -6.66 11.67
CA LEU A 51 -27.15 -6.23 12.73
C LEU A 51 -25.83 -7.02 12.68
N ALA A 52 -25.90 -8.34 12.52
CA ALA A 52 -24.71 -9.18 12.37
C ALA A 52 -23.87 -8.74 11.14
N MET A 53 -24.50 -8.42 10.02
CA MET A 53 -23.80 -7.90 8.85
C MET A 53 -23.16 -6.52 9.06
N LEU A 54 -23.70 -5.70 9.97
CA LEU A 54 -23.11 -4.39 10.30
C LEU A 54 -21.91 -4.53 11.24
N LEU A 55 -22.03 -5.39 12.26
CA LEU A 55 -21.00 -5.62 13.28
C LEU A 55 -19.86 -6.51 12.78
N PHE A 56 -20.20 -7.56 12.03
CA PHE A 56 -19.25 -8.54 11.49
C PHE A 56 -19.03 -8.38 10.00
N ALA A 57 -19.34 -7.22 9.42
CA ALA A 57 -18.85 -6.90 8.08
C ALA A 57 -17.34 -7.09 8.11
N PRO A 58 -16.77 -8.08 7.39
CA PRO A 58 -15.34 -8.25 7.35
C PRO A 58 -14.79 -6.89 6.96
N LYS A 59 -13.88 -6.36 7.78
CA LYS A 59 -13.09 -5.21 7.36
C LYS A 59 -12.58 -5.64 5.99
N ARG A 60 -12.98 -4.88 4.98
CA ARG A 60 -12.45 -5.05 3.64
C ARG A 60 -11.01 -4.62 3.80
N ASP A 61 -10.19 -5.51 4.34
CA ASP A 61 -8.76 -5.43 4.19
C ASP A 61 -8.62 -5.21 2.71
N LYS A 62 -8.06 -4.06 2.35
CA LYS A 62 -7.62 -3.85 0.98
C LYS A 62 -6.63 -4.98 0.78
N VAL A 63 -7.13 -6.11 0.27
CA VAL A 63 -6.34 -7.19 -0.26
C VAL A 63 -5.47 -6.45 -1.26
N LEU A 64 -4.22 -6.18 -0.85
CA LEU A 64 -3.19 -5.86 -1.80
C LEU A 64 -3.35 -6.94 -2.87
N PRO A 65 -3.52 -6.58 -4.14
CA PRO A 65 -3.68 -7.57 -5.19
C PRO A 65 -2.58 -8.61 -4.98
N ALA A 66 -3.02 -9.86 -4.77
CA ALA A 66 -2.12 -10.99 -4.64
C ALA A 66 -1.13 -10.90 -5.80
N ASP A 67 0.17 -10.94 -5.45
CA ASP A 67 1.31 -10.78 -6.35
C ASP A 67 0.95 -11.23 -7.76
N ALA A 68 0.73 -10.27 -8.67
CA ALA A 68 0.85 -10.56 -10.09
C ALA A 68 2.19 -11.27 -10.27
N PRO A 69 2.28 -12.35 -11.06
CA PRO A 69 3.50 -13.14 -11.17
C PRO A 69 4.64 -12.17 -11.45
N ARG A 70 5.52 -12.03 -10.44
CA ARG A 70 6.70 -11.17 -10.49
C ARG A 70 7.47 -11.65 -11.70
N ARG A 71 7.33 -10.93 -12.80
CA ARG A 71 8.13 -11.18 -14.00
C ARG A 71 9.51 -10.71 -13.60
N TRP A 72 10.28 -11.63 -13.05
CA TRP A 72 11.71 -11.46 -12.85
C TRP A 72 12.26 -10.98 -14.18
N ARG A 73 12.61 -9.69 -14.23
CA ARG A 73 13.31 -9.14 -15.39
C ARG A 73 14.75 -9.59 -15.20
N PRO A 74 15.35 -10.26 -16.19
CA PRO A 74 16.78 -10.48 -16.17
C PRO A 74 17.48 -9.14 -15.89
N PRO A 75 18.56 -9.13 -15.11
CA PRO A 75 19.39 -7.94 -15.01
C PRO A 75 19.72 -7.45 -16.42
N PRO A 76 19.77 -6.13 -16.67
CA PRO A 76 20.18 -5.59 -17.95
C PRO A 76 21.49 -6.25 -18.41
N PRO A 77 21.69 -6.44 -19.72
CA PRO A 77 22.94 -6.99 -20.24
C PRO A 77 24.12 -6.21 -19.64
N GLU A 78 25.14 -6.96 -19.22
CA GLU A 78 26.34 -6.37 -18.64
C GLU A 78 26.85 -5.25 -19.55
N PRO A 79 26.92 -4.01 -19.04
CA PRO A 79 27.51 -2.93 -19.81
C PRO A 79 28.98 -3.26 -20.04
N ALA A 80 29.47 -2.92 -21.24
CA ALA A 80 30.86 -3.11 -21.62
C ALA A 80 31.79 -2.57 -20.52
N ALA A 81 32.80 -3.35 -20.15
CA ALA A 81 33.71 -3.04 -19.05
C ALA A 81 34.34 -1.64 -19.21
N GLY A 82 33.86 -0.68 -18.41
CA GLY A 82 34.27 0.71 -18.33
C GLY A 82 33.39 1.47 -17.31
N ASP A 83 33.83 2.62 -16.78
CA ASP A 83 33.02 3.45 -15.85
C ASP A 83 31.73 4.02 -16.51
N ASP A 84 31.60 3.92 -17.84
CA ASP A 84 30.47 4.41 -18.67
C ASP A 84 29.08 3.96 -18.21
N TRP A 85 28.98 2.81 -17.55
CA TRP A 85 27.67 2.31 -17.14
C TRP A 85 27.05 3.09 -15.98
N ARG A 86 27.88 3.64 -15.09
CA ARG A 86 27.40 4.40 -13.94
C ARG A 86 26.88 5.76 -14.40
N ASP A 87 27.59 6.39 -15.32
CA ASP A 87 27.14 7.63 -15.94
C ASP A 87 25.80 7.42 -16.64
N ALA A 88 25.63 6.32 -17.38
CA ALA A 88 24.34 5.95 -17.96
C ALA A 88 23.24 5.72 -16.91
N VAL A 89 23.57 5.13 -15.74
CA VAL A 89 22.63 4.97 -14.63
C VAL A 89 22.27 6.32 -14.00
N PHE A 90 23.22 7.23 -13.87
CA PHE A 90 23.00 8.58 -13.34
C PHE A 90 22.21 9.45 -14.30
N GLU A 91 22.44 9.32 -15.61
CA GLU A 91 21.58 9.93 -16.64
C GLU A 91 20.16 9.37 -16.59
N GLN A 92 19.99 8.06 -16.44
CA GLN A 92 18.67 7.46 -16.24
C GLN A 92 17.99 7.96 -14.96
N ALA A 93 18.74 8.10 -13.87
CA ALA A 93 18.24 8.65 -12.62
C ALA A 93 17.79 10.11 -12.78
N ALA A 94 18.59 10.94 -13.46
CA ALA A 94 18.29 12.33 -13.72
C ALA A 94 17.08 12.51 -14.66
N ALA A 95 16.83 11.54 -15.54
CA ALA A 95 15.68 11.53 -16.43
C ALA A 95 14.36 11.08 -15.77
N LEU A 96 14.39 10.58 -14.53
CA LEU A 96 13.18 10.18 -13.81
C LEU A 96 12.40 11.40 -13.33
N ASP A 97 11.22 11.60 -13.90
CA ASP A 97 10.26 12.56 -13.39
C ASP A 97 9.39 11.93 -12.28
N PHE A 98 9.58 12.40 -11.05
CA PHE A 98 8.77 12.04 -9.89
C PHE A 98 7.64 13.06 -9.61
N GLY A 99 7.57 14.14 -10.38
CA GLY A 99 6.67 15.28 -10.21
C GLY A 99 7.06 16.19 -9.02
N PRO A 100 6.47 17.40 -8.91
CA PRO A 100 6.86 18.58 -8.10
C PRO A 100 7.86 18.36 -6.95
N GLY A 101 7.65 18.63 -5.66
CA GLY A 101 8.63 18.37 -4.57
C GLY A 101 9.08 16.91 -4.34
N VAL A 102 9.66 16.24 -5.33
CA VAL A 102 10.45 15.01 -5.22
C VAL A 102 11.73 15.20 -6.02
N ASP A 103 12.86 15.08 -5.35
CA ASP A 103 14.19 15.24 -5.95
C ASP A 103 15.01 13.97 -5.75
N LEU A 104 15.73 13.55 -6.78
CA LEU A 104 16.64 12.40 -6.71
C LEU A 104 18.06 12.93 -6.78
N GLN A 105 18.70 13.02 -5.62
CA GLN A 105 20.08 13.42 -5.51
C GLN A 105 21.00 12.24 -5.79
N VAL A 106 21.91 12.45 -6.73
CA VAL A 106 22.97 11.52 -7.08
C VAL A 106 24.26 12.08 -6.49
N GLU A 107 24.87 11.35 -5.56
CA GLU A 107 26.15 11.76 -4.96
C GLU A 107 27.27 11.22 -5.85
N PRO A 108 28.15 12.05 -6.45
CA PRO A 108 29.22 11.57 -7.34
C PRO A 108 30.33 10.83 -6.58
N ARG A 109 31.05 9.95 -7.30
CA ARG A 109 32.13 9.12 -6.75
C ARG A 109 33.25 10.00 -6.15
N GLY A 110 33.60 9.79 -4.88
CA GLY A 110 34.86 10.29 -4.30
C GLY A 110 36.05 9.43 -4.75
N GLU A 111 37.29 9.92 -4.61
CA GLU A 111 38.53 9.25 -5.10
C GLU A 111 38.73 7.78 -4.65
N GLY A 112 37.96 7.27 -3.68
CA GLY A 112 38.00 5.87 -3.19
C GLY A 112 36.87 4.93 -3.61
N GLY A 113 35.92 5.35 -4.47
CA GLY A 113 34.70 4.56 -4.76
C GLY A 113 33.62 4.66 -3.69
N TYR A 114 32.49 3.97 -3.87
CA TYR A 114 31.43 3.91 -2.85
C TYR A 114 31.78 2.83 -1.82
N GLY A 115 32.52 3.20 -0.78
CA GLY A 115 32.68 2.33 0.39
C GLY A 115 31.32 1.99 1.03
N ALA A 116 31.28 1.06 1.98
CA ALA A 116 30.03 0.63 2.65
C ALA A 116 29.19 1.76 3.29
N ALA A 117 29.79 2.94 3.49
CA ALA A 117 29.13 4.12 4.03
C ALA A 117 28.52 5.05 2.97
N ALA A 118 28.92 4.93 1.70
CA ALA A 118 28.56 5.88 0.65
C ALA A 118 27.15 5.63 0.11
N VAL A 119 26.44 6.71 -0.25
CA VAL A 119 25.01 6.68 -0.56
C VAL A 119 24.80 7.24 -1.98
N PRO A 120 24.96 6.42 -3.03
CA PRO A 120 24.89 6.88 -4.42
C PRO A 120 23.57 7.58 -4.76
N PHE A 121 22.47 7.18 -4.12
CA PHE A 121 21.15 7.76 -4.35
C PHE A 121 20.48 8.22 -3.06
N THR A 122 20.04 9.47 -3.05
CA THR A 122 19.18 10.04 -2.01
C THR A 122 17.90 10.57 -2.64
N LEU A 123 16.77 9.91 -2.37
CA LEU A 123 15.44 10.41 -2.75
C LEU A 123 14.95 11.38 -1.67
N GLU A 124 14.82 12.67 -2.00
CA GLU A 124 14.25 13.69 -1.13
C GLU A 124 12.78 13.96 -1.50
N LEU A 125 11.89 13.81 -0.54
CA LEU A 125 10.46 14.03 -0.66
C LEU A 125 10.11 15.28 0.15
N ASP A 126 9.66 16.36 -0.50
CA ASP A 126 9.34 17.62 0.18
C ASP A 126 7.83 17.90 0.17
N ARG A 127 7.25 18.10 1.36
CA ARG A 127 5.83 18.45 1.58
C ARG A 127 4.84 17.53 0.86
N ARG A 128 5.07 16.22 0.91
CA ARG A 128 4.27 15.20 0.22
C ARG A 128 3.27 14.51 1.12
N THR A 129 2.07 14.24 0.60
CA THR A 129 1.12 13.38 1.31
C THR A 129 1.67 11.94 1.40
N PRO A 130 1.26 11.14 2.41
CA PRO A 130 1.77 9.77 2.55
C PRO A 130 1.56 8.90 1.30
N GLU A 131 0.46 9.13 0.58
CA GLU A 131 0.16 8.43 -0.68
C GLU A 131 1.11 8.84 -1.81
N GLN A 132 1.43 10.13 -1.94
CA GLN A 132 2.38 10.63 -2.94
C GLN A 132 3.79 10.12 -2.64
N ALA A 133 4.21 10.18 -1.38
CA ALA A 133 5.49 9.62 -0.94
C ALA A 133 5.58 8.12 -1.25
N ARG A 134 4.50 7.36 -1.02
CA ARG A 134 4.45 5.93 -1.37
C ARG A 134 4.63 5.69 -2.86
N ARG A 135 3.98 6.48 -3.72
CA ARG A 135 4.11 6.38 -5.18
C ARG A 135 5.55 6.66 -5.62
N ALA A 136 6.14 7.76 -5.15
CA ALA A 136 7.52 8.13 -5.47
C ALA A 136 8.52 7.03 -5.06
N VAL A 137 8.39 6.51 -3.84
CA VAL A 137 9.25 5.40 -3.36
C VAL A 137 9.05 4.12 -4.19
N THR A 138 7.82 3.84 -4.65
CA THR A 138 7.53 2.69 -5.52
C THR A 138 8.18 2.86 -6.89
N THR A 139 8.07 4.05 -7.50
CA THR A 139 8.75 4.38 -8.75
C THR A 139 10.27 4.24 -8.61
N PHE A 140 10.82 4.77 -7.51
CA PHE A 140 12.25 4.67 -7.21
C PHE A 140 12.70 3.22 -7.02
N ALA A 141 11.90 2.39 -6.33
CA ALA A 141 12.18 0.95 -6.21
C ALA A 141 12.16 0.24 -7.58
N GLY A 142 11.28 0.65 -8.50
CA GLY A 142 11.25 0.16 -9.86
C GLY A 142 12.51 0.53 -10.66
N PHE A 143 13.01 1.76 -10.49
CA PHE A 143 14.29 2.19 -11.05
C PHE A 143 15.45 1.35 -10.51
N LEU A 144 15.54 1.18 -9.18
CA LEU A 144 16.59 0.37 -8.57
C LEU A 144 16.59 -1.08 -9.05
N ALA A 145 15.44 -1.61 -9.46
CA ALA A 145 15.33 -2.96 -10.01
C ALA A 145 15.80 -3.06 -11.47
N ALA A 146 15.95 -1.93 -12.15
CA ALA A 146 16.40 -1.84 -13.55
C ALA A 146 17.89 -1.53 -13.70
N VAL A 147 18.59 -1.24 -12.60
CA VAL A 147 20.02 -0.89 -12.59
C VAL A 147 20.81 -1.85 -11.69
N PRO A 148 22.15 -1.92 -11.83
CA PRO A 148 22.99 -2.63 -10.87
C PRO A 148 22.71 -2.15 -9.44
N LEU A 149 22.56 -3.08 -8.49
CA LEU A 149 22.09 -2.76 -7.13
C LEU A 149 23.15 -2.02 -6.32
N PRO A 150 22.89 -0.78 -5.86
CA PRO A 150 23.83 -0.04 -5.01
C PRO A 150 23.93 -0.65 -3.59
N PRO A 151 25.03 -0.43 -2.86
CA PRO A 151 25.19 -0.93 -1.49
C PRO A 151 24.20 -0.30 -0.50
N ARG A 152 23.91 1.00 -0.70
CA ARG A 152 23.03 1.77 0.17
C ARG A 152 22.29 2.83 -0.62
N VAL A 153 21.03 3.05 -0.28
CA VAL A 153 20.26 4.21 -0.74
C VAL A 153 19.56 4.87 0.43
N ARG A 154 19.25 6.15 0.28
CA ARG A 154 18.59 6.95 1.31
C ARG A 154 17.30 7.54 0.79
N ILE A 155 16.31 7.62 1.66
CA ILE A 155 15.04 8.30 1.43
C ILE A 155 14.85 9.28 2.58
N ARG A 156 14.74 10.57 2.26
CA ARG A 156 14.47 11.64 3.22
C ARG A 156 13.08 12.19 2.96
N PHE A 157 12.29 12.40 4.00
CA PHE A 157 11.02 13.08 3.87
C PHE A 157 11.03 14.37 4.69
N ARG A 158 11.12 15.49 3.99
CA ARG A 158 11.16 16.85 4.51
C ARG A 158 9.75 17.40 4.58
N ASP A 159 9.38 17.97 5.73
CA ASP A 159 8.08 18.60 5.96
C ASP A 159 6.86 17.73 5.56
N CYS A 160 7.02 16.40 5.60
CA CYS A 160 5.96 15.46 5.25
C CYS A 160 5.12 15.12 6.49
N PRO A 161 3.78 15.15 6.40
CA PRO A 161 2.91 14.76 7.51
C PRO A 161 3.24 13.34 8.00
N PRO A 162 3.12 13.08 9.31
CA PRO A 162 3.41 11.78 9.88
C PRO A 162 2.46 10.72 9.31
N PRO A 163 2.98 9.59 8.79
CA PRO A 163 2.15 8.51 8.29
C PRO A 163 1.49 7.70 9.43
N GLU A 164 0.42 6.97 9.10
CA GLU A 164 -0.22 6.01 10.04
C GLU A 164 0.72 4.87 10.48
N GLN A 165 1.70 4.52 9.65
CA GLN A 165 2.69 3.47 9.92
C GLN A 165 4.10 4.04 9.88
N PRO A 166 5.07 3.51 10.65
CA PRO A 166 6.45 3.97 10.60
C PRO A 166 6.99 4.03 9.16
N ARG A 167 7.69 5.11 8.81
CA ARG A 167 8.20 5.33 7.44
C ARG A 167 9.06 4.17 6.93
N ALA A 168 9.86 3.56 7.81
CA ALA A 168 10.62 2.36 7.49
C ALA A 168 9.73 1.19 7.00
N LYS A 169 8.55 0.99 7.61
CA LYS A 169 7.58 -0.03 7.20
C LYS A 169 6.92 0.32 5.86
N GLN A 170 6.62 1.59 5.63
CA GLN A 170 6.11 2.08 4.34
C GLN A 170 7.13 1.83 3.22
N VAL A 171 8.39 2.23 3.42
CA VAL A 171 9.49 2.00 2.47
C VAL A 171 9.70 0.52 2.22
N THR A 172 9.72 -0.30 3.28
CA THR A 172 9.81 -1.76 3.18
C THR A 172 8.68 -2.33 2.31
N GLY A 173 7.44 -1.85 2.50
CA GLY A 173 6.28 -2.28 1.71
C GLY A 173 6.42 -1.94 0.23
N CYS A 174 7.01 -0.79 -0.11
CA CYS A 174 7.24 -0.39 -1.50
C CYS A 174 8.37 -1.21 -2.14
N LEU A 175 9.48 -1.39 -1.42
CA LEU A 175 10.62 -2.19 -1.91
C LEU A 175 10.26 -3.66 -2.10
N ARG A 176 9.40 -4.23 -1.24
CA ARG A 176 8.96 -5.63 -1.33
C ARG A 176 8.22 -5.98 -2.64
N ALA A 177 7.72 -4.97 -3.36
CA ALA A 177 7.12 -5.15 -4.68
C ALA A 177 8.17 -5.51 -5.75
N HIS A 178 9.42 -5.08 -5.56
CA HIS A 178 10.50 -5.25 -6.54
C HIS A 178 11.61 -6.20 -6.05
N PHE A 179 11.84 -6.26 -4.73
CA PHE A 179 12.90 -7.05 -4.11
C PHE A 179 12.34 -8.04 -3.09
N PRO A 180 12.90 -9.26 -2.97
CA PRO A 180 12.56 -10.16 -1.87
C PRO A 180 13.06 -9.58 -0.54
N ALA A 181 12.31 -9.83 0.55
CA ALA A 181 12.55 -9.21 1.85
C ALA A 181 13.90 -9.54 2.50
N MET A 182 14.57 -10.62 2.06
CA MET A 182 15.87 -11.04 2.57
C MET A 182 17.04 -10.27 1.95
N ARG A 183 16.84 -9.56 0.82
CA ARG A 183 17.95 -8.93 0.09
C ARG A 183 18.25 -7.50 0.53
N PHE A 184 17.49 -6.96 1.47
CA PHE A 184 17.68 -5.60 1.94
C PHE A 184 17.26 -5.41 3.40
N ARG A 185 17.97 -4.52 4.08
CA ARG A 185 17.66 -4.07 5.43
C ARG A 185 17.27 -2.59 5.41
N VAL A 186 16.15 -2.27 6.04
CA VAL A 186 15.65 -0.89 6.16
C VAL A 186 15.87 -0.38 7.58
N VAL A 187 16.57 0.75 7.72
CA VAL A 187 16.84 1.41 9.00
C VAL A 187 16.18 2.79 8.97
N GLY A 188 15.19 3.00 9.85
CA GLY A 188 14.53 4.29 10.02
C GLY A 188 15.17 5.11 11.13
N SER A 189 15.38 6.40 10.88
CA SER A 189 15.87 7.39 11.85
C SER A 189 15.12 8.70 11.66
N GLY A 190 13.96 8.84 12.33
CA GLY A 190 13.09 10.01 12.21
C GLY A 190 12.60 10.21 10.78
N ASP A 191 12.97 11.36 10.19
CA ASP A 191 12.59 11.71 8.83
C ASP A 191 13.43 11.04 7.73
N ARG A 192 14.43 10.25 8.11
CA ARG A 192 15.36 9.57 7.23
C ARG A 192 15.15 8.07 7.27
N VAL A 193 15.19 7.43 6.11
CA VAL A 193 15.17 5.97 5.97
C VAL A 193 16.34 5.58 5.09
N ASP A 194 17.25 4.78 5.63
CA ASP A 194 18.34 4.18 4.88
C ASP A 194 17.98 2.73 4.52
N VAL A 195 18.34 2.31 3.32
CA VAL A 195 18.11 0.96 2.80
C VAL A 195 19.48 0.42 2.39
N MET A 196 19.85 -0.71 2.98
CA MET A 196 21.11 -1.40 2.72
C MET A 196 20.80 -2.69 1.96
N PHE A 197 21.46 -2.93 0.84
CA PHE A 197 21.27 -4.15 0.06
C PHE A 197 22.36 -5.16 0.39
N GLU A 198 21.98 -6.42 0.63
CA GLU A 198 22.92 -7.49 0.99
C GLU A 198 23.68 -8.00 -0.25
N ASP A 199 23.01 -8.03 -1.40
CA ASP A 199 23.58 -8.44 -2.69
C ASP A 199 23.88 -7.22 -3.57
N ALA A 200 24.62 -6.26 -3.02
CA ALA A 200 25.08 -5.11 -3.79
C ALA A 200 26.01 -5.56 -4.93
N ASP A 201 25.92 -4.90 -6.08
CA ASP A 201 26.87 -5.12 -7.16
C ASP A 201 28.24 -4.60 -6.71
N GLY A 202 29.25 -5.48 -6.64
CA GLY A 202 30.60 -5.14 -6.21
C GLY A 202 31.30 -4.12 -7.12
N ARG A 203 30.69 -3.80 -8.27
CA ARG A 203 31.15 -2.74 -9.17
C ARG A 203 30.68 -1.34 -8.74
N TRP A 204 29.95 -1.14 -7.65
CA TRP A 204 29.61 0.20 -7.13
C TRP A 204 30.81 0.86 -6.43
#